data_AF-A0A6G2VSI8-F1
#
_entry.id   AF-A0A6G2VSI8-F1
#
_cell.length_a   1.000
_cell.length_b   1.000
_cell.length_c   1.000
_cell.angle_alpha   90.00
_cell.angle_beta   90.00
_cell.angle_gamma   90.00
#
_symmetry.space_group_name_H-M   'P 1'
#
loop_
_entity.id
_entity.type
_entity.pdbx_description
1 polymer ?
#
loop_
_entity_poly.entity_id
_entity_poly.type
_entity_poly.pdbx_seq_one_letter_code
_entity_poly.pdbx_strand_id
1 'polypeptide(L)' 'MTGRDEHSPAEEFDRVARRAGLTVPAEWRAGTVAAYTELMAFTELLREPGRPVGNEPSAVYRILVGDEGV' A
#
# COMPACT_ATOMS: atom_id res chain seq x y z
N MET A 1 -12.35 -17.71 -5.63
CA MET A 1 -12.34 -16.49 -4.79
C MET A 1 -12.01 -16.93 -3.38
N THR A 2 -10.73 -17.18 -3.12
CA THR A 2 -10.26 -17.93 -1.94
C THR A 2 -9.80 -16.99 -0.82
N GLY A 3 -10.45 -17.08 0.33
CA GLY A 3 -9.83 -16.90 1.65
C GLY A 3 -9.63 -15.49 2.20
N ARG A 4 -10.52 -14.54 1.92
CA ARG A 4 -10.55 -13.27 2.68
C ARG A 4 -11.54 -13.45 3.86
N ASP A 5 -11.14 -14.28 4.82
CA ASP A 5 -11.92 -14.54 6.03
C ASP A 5 -11.99 -13.26 6.90
N GLU A 6 -13.17 -12.61 6.81
CA GLU A 6 -13.94 -12.05 7.93
C GLU A 6 -13.33 -10.97 8.83
N HIS A 7 -12.35 -10.18 8.37
CA HIS A 7 -11.94 -8.98 9.12
C HIS A 7 -12.73 -7.75 8.65
N SER A 8 -13.28 -7.02 9.61
CA SER A 8 -13.88 -5.72 9.34
C SER A 8 -12.80 -4.76 8.81
N PRO A 9 -13.08 -3.92 7.80
CA PRO A 9 -12.14 -2.91 7.31
C PRO A 9 -11.55 -2.03 8.43
N ALA A 10 -12.29 -1.81 9.51
CA ALA A 10 -11.83 -1.07 10.69
C ALA A 10 -10.73 -1.82 11.47
N GLU A 11 -10.82 -3.14 11.60
CA GLU A 11 -9.83 -3.96 12.31
C GLU A 11 -8.53 -4.08 11.51
N GLU A 12 -8.66 -4.21 10.18
CA GLU A 12 -7.53 -4.17 9.27
C GLU A 12 -6.82 -2.82 9.35
N PHE A 13 -7.57 -1.72 9.30
CA PHE A 13 -7.03 -0.38 9.47
C PHE A 13 -6.26 -0.22 10.79
N ASP A 14 -6.85 -0.59 11.93
CA ASP A 14 -6.20 -0.44 13.24
C ASP A 14 -4.90 -1.25 13.33
N ARG A 15 -4.88 -2.45 12.73
CA ARG A 15 -3.67 -3.29 12.64
C ARG A 15 -2.57 -2.60 11.83
N VAL A 16 -2.91 -2.00 10.69
CA VAL A 16 -1.97 -1.29 9.81
C VAL A 16 -1.46 -0.01 10.47
N ALA A 17 -2.36 0.80 11.04
CA ALA A 17 -2.02 2.04 11.75
C ALA A 17 -1.04 1.76 12.91
N ARG A 18 -1.34 0.74 13.73
CA ARG A 18 -0.45 0.32 14.82
C ARG A 18 0.92 -0.15 14.31
N ARG A 19 0.96 -0.96 13.24
CA ARG A 19 2.22 -1.42 12.64
C ARG A 19 3.07 -0.25 12.12
N ALA A 20 2.43 0.80 11.61
CA ALA A 20 3.09 2.01 11.15
C ALA A 20 3.44 2.99 12.29
N GLY A 21 3.06 2.69 13.54
CA GLY A 21 3.26 3.60 14.67
C GLY A 21 2.39 4.86 14.60
N LEU A 22 1.30 4.83 13.83
CA LEU A 22 0.41 5.97 13.64
C LEU A 22 -0.66 5.99 14.72
N THR A 23 -0.84 7.17 15.31
CA THR A 23 -1.98 7.46 16.19
C THR A 23 -2.97 8.33 15.43
N VAL A 24 -4.20 7.86 15.29
CA VAL A 24 -5.27 8.62 14.62
C VAL A 24 -6.19 9.22 15.67
N PRO A 25 -6.37 10.56 15.70
CA PRO A 25 -7.30 11.21 16.60
C PRO A 25 -8.71 10.64 16.48
N ALA A 26 -9.41 10.53 17.61
CA ALA A 26 -10.72 9.87 17.66
C ALA A 26 -11.75 10.55 16.74
N GLU A 27 -11.68 11.88 16.64
CA GLU A 27 -12.51 12.72 15.78
C GLU A 27 -12.32 12.44 14.27
N TRP A 28 -11.17 11.89 13.87
CA TRP A 28 -10.87 11.61 12.46
C TRP A 28 -11.08 10.15 12.10
N ARG A 29 -11.13 9.25 13.10
CA ARG A 29 -11.10 7.80 12.90
C ARG A 29 -12.15 7.31 11.90
N ALA A 30 -13.39 7.77 12.01
CA ALA A 30 -14.46 7.36 11.11
C ALA A 30 -14.15 7.71 9.65
N GLY A 31 -13.69 8.94 9.39
CA GLY A 31 -13.31 9.38 8.05
C GLY A 31 -12.06 8.67 7.53
N THR A 32 -11.07 8.42 8.39
CA THR A 32 -9.84 7.71 8.01
C THR A 32 -10.11 6.24 7.64
N VAL A 33 -10.98 5.55 8.39
CA VAL A 33 -11.38 4.17 8.07
C VAL A 33 -12.15 4.11 6.76
N ALA A 34 -13.04 5.07 6.50
CA ALA A 34 -13.77 5.15 5.23
C ALA A 34 -12.79 5.34 4.06
N ALA A 35 -11.89 6.32 4.15
CA ALA A 35 -10.87 6.59 3.14
C ALA A 35 -9.92 5.39 2.92
N TYR A 36 -9.53 4.69 3.99
CA TYR A 36 -8.74 3.46 3.89
C TYR A 36 -9.48 2.40 3.07
N THR A 37 -10.77 2.20 3.36
CA THR A 37 -11.60 1.21 2.66
C THR A 37 -11.71 1.53 1.17
N GLU A 38 -11.94 2.80 0.82
CA GLU A 38 -11.98 3.27 -0.57
C GLU A 38 -10.63 3.06 -1.28
N LEU A 39 -9.52 3.38 -0.62
CA LEU A 39 -8.19 3.21 -1.17
C LEU A 39 -7.88 1.73 -1.42
N MET A 40 -8.23 0.83 -0.49
CA MET A 40 -8.05 -0.60 -0.68
C MET A 40 -8.89 -1.13 -1.85
N ALA A 41 -10.13 -0.65 -2.02
CA ALA A 41 -10.94 -0.98 -3.19
C ALA A 41 -10.28 -0.49 -4.49
N PHE A 42 -9.70 0.71 -4.50
CA PHE A 42 -8.97 1.24 -5.65
C PHE A 42 -7.72 0.40 -5.98
N THR A 43 -6.99 -0.11 -4.99
CA THR A 43 -5.81 -0.96 -5.25
C THR A 43 -6.16 -2.26 -5.97
N GLU A 44 -7.37 -2.79 -5.83
CA GLU A 44 -7.82 -3.95 -6.59
C GLU A 44 -7.90 -3.66 -8.09
N LEU A 45 -8.25 -2.42 -8.48
CA LEU A 45 -8.27 -2.00 -9.88
C LEU A 45 -6.86 -1.91 -10.50
N LEU A 46 -5.86 -1.65 -9.66
CA LEU A 46 -4.45 -1.58 -10.07
C LEU A 46 -3.80 -2.97 -10.19
N ARG A 47 -4.47 -4.03 -9.73
CA ARG A 47 -3.97 -5.40 -9.91
C ARG A 47 -4.24 -5.83 -11.35
N GLU A 48 -3.23 -5.72 -12.19
CA GLU A 48 -3.24 -6.35 -13.51
C GLU A 48 -2.91 -7.84 -13.39
N PRO A 49 -3.88 -8.76 -13.60
CA PRO A 49 -3.56 -10.18 -13.70
C PRO A 49 -2.66 -10.41 -14.93
N GLY A 50 -1.50 -11.05 -14.71
CA GLY A 50 -0.58 -11.39 -15.78
C GLY A 50 0.48 -10.32 -16.10
N ARG A 51 0.69 -9.33 -15.20
CA ARG A 51 1.82 -8.39 -15.33
C ARG A 51 3.12 -9.18 -15.53
N PRO A 52 3.81 -9.05 -16.68
CA PRO A 52 5.00 -9.84 -16.94
C PRO A 52 6.05 -9.54 -15.88
N VAL A 53 6.72 -10.58 -15.40
CA VAL A 53 7.93 -10.44 -14.58
C VAL A 53 8.94 -9.69 -15.45
N GLY A 54 9.12 -8.38 -15.23
CA GLY A 54 9.94 -7.52 -16.09
C GLY A 54 9.38 -6.13 -16.36
N ASN A 55 8.15 -5.80 -15.94
CA ASN A 55 7.70 -4.41 -15.96
C ASN A 55 8.54 -3.59 -14.96
N GLU A 56 9.45 -2.77 -15.51
CA GLU A 56 10.32 -1.91 -14.71
C GLU A 56 9.50 -0.89 -13.91
N PRO A 57 9.85 -0.64 -12.63
CA PRO A 57 9.30 0.48 -11.87
C PRO A 57 9.55 1.80 -12.59
N SER A 58 8.65 2.77 -12.44
CA SER A 58 8.80 4.10 -13.05
C SER A 58 10.05 4.85 -12.57
N ALA A 59 10.56 4.52 -11.39
CA ALA A 59 11.78 5.07 -10.83
C ALA A 59 12.80 3.95 -10.58
N VAL A 60 13.66 3.68 -11.58
CA VAL A 60 14.81 2.79 -11.44
C VAL A 60 16.04 3.63 -11.13
N TYR A 61 16.60 3.45 -9.93
CA TYR A 61 17.90 4.02 -9.60
C TYR A 61 18.99 3.28 -10.40
N ARG A 62 19.80 4.02 -11.16
CA ARG A 62 20.94 3.46 -11.90
C ARG A 62 22.22 3.82 -11.15
N ILE A 63 23.00 2.80 -10.79
CA ILE A 63 24.36 3.00 -10.28
C ILE A 63 25.24 3.35 -11.48
N LEU A 64 25.71 4.60 -11.57
CA LEU A 64 26.76 4.97 -12.51
C LEU A 64 28.06 4.34 -12.00
N VAL A 65 28.51 3.26 -12.64
CA VAL A 65 29.85 2.72 -12.39
C VAL A 65 30.83 3.61 -13.13
N GLY A 66 31.56 4.44 -12.39
CA GLY A 66 32.57 5.35 -12.92
C GLY A 66 32.38 6.79 -12.48
N ASP A 67 32.51 7.05 -11.18
CA ASP A 67 33.19 8.28 -10.76
C ASP A 67 34.59 7.84 -10.32
N GLU A 68 35.37 7.42 -11.32
CA GLU A 68 36.82 7.41 -11.16
C GLU A 68 37.19 8.88 -11.07
N GLY A 69 37.31 9.38 -9.83
CA GLY A 69 37.84 10.71 -9.57
C GLY A 69 39.15 10.87 -10.33
N VAL A 70 39.11 11.74 -11.34
CA VAL A 70 40.27 12.38 -11.95
C VAL A 70 40.35 13.79 -11.41
#